data_AF-A0A959GYJ8-F1
#
_entry.id   AF-A0A959GYJ8-F1
#
_cell.length_a   1.000
_cell.length_b   1.000
_cell.length_c   1.000
_cell.angle_alpha   90.00
_cell.angle_beta   90.00
_cell.angle_gamma   90.00
#
_symmetry.space_group_name_H-M   'P 1'
#
loop_
_entity.id
_entity.type
_entity.pdbx_description
1 polymer ?
#
loop_
_entity_poly.entity_id
_entity_poly.type
_entity_poly.pdbx_seq_one_letter_code
_entity_poly.pdbx_strand_id
1 'polypeptide(L)' 'DGAFGGGDDVEHQLNYDMPAQGQWVSYDIPLSDFTGLTTRAHVSQYILVGQPTGANTVYVDNVYFHN' A
#
# COMPACT_ATOMS: atom_id res chain seq x y z
N ASP A 1 8.33 -10.91 -12.39
CA ASP A 1 8.45 -12.38 -12.16
C ASP A 1 9.21 -12.71 -10.86
N GLY A 2 9.27 -11.76 -9.92
CA GLY A 2 10.01 -11.92 -8.66
C GLY A 2 11.53 -11.85 -8.79
N ALA A 3 12.08 -11.67 -10.00
CA ALA A 3 13.51 -11.52 -10.20
C ALA A 3 13.95 -10.06 -9.97
N PHE A 4 15.05 -9.89 -9.22
CA PHE A 4 15.68 -8.57 -9.05
C PHE A 4 16.09 -8.00 -10.42
N GLY A 5 15.56 -6.83 -10.78
CA GLY A 5 15.88 -6.16 -12.04
C GLY A 5 15.17 -6.73 -13.28
N GLY A 6 14.04 -7.43 -13.11
CA GLY A 6 13.23 -7.99 -14.20
C GLY A 6 12.59 -6.95 -15.13
N GLY A 7 12.57 -5.67 -14.74
CA GLY A 7 12.03 -4.57 -15.54
C GLY A 7 10.51 -4.51 -15.62
N ASP A 8 9.81 -5.40 -14.91
CA ASP A 8 8.35 -5.45 -14.76
C ASP A 8 7.87 -4.90 -13.41
N ASP A 9 8.79 -4.46 -12.55
CA ASP A 9 8.51 -3.79 -11.29
C ASP A 9 7.90 -2.41 -11.55
N VAL A 10 6.63 -2.24 -11.20
CA VAL A 10 5.90 -0.97 -11.27
C VAL A 10 5.31 -0.64 -9.90
N GLU A 11 5.23 0.65 -9.57
CA GLU A 11 4.65 1.13 -8.32
C GLU A 11 3.45 2.05 -8.54
N HIS A 12 2.56 2.10 -7.55
CA HIS A 12 1.50 3.09 -7.48
C HIS A 12 1.15 3.36 -6.01
N GLN A 13 0.86 4.61 -5.67
CA GLN A 13 0.50 5.02 -4.32
C GLN A 13 -0.95 5.53 -4.29
N LEU A 14 -1.68 5.15 -3.24
CA LEU A 14 -2.97 5.75 -2.90
C LEU A 14 -2.79 6.65 -1.67
N ASN A 15 -3.46 7.80 -1.68
CA ASN A 15 -3.40 8.76 -0.59
C ASN A 15 -4.71 8.74 0.20
N TYR A 16 -4.60 8.67 1.52
CA TYR A 16 -5.70 8.84 2.45
C TYR A 16 -5.45 10.09 3.28
N ASP A 17 -6.14 11.17 2.94
CA ASP A 17 -5.96 12.46 3.60
C ASP A 17 -6.69 12.48 4.95
N MET A 18 -5.97 12.93 5.99
CA MET A 18 -6.50 13.15 7.34
C MET A 18 -7.29 11.94 7.92
N PRO A 19 -6.68 10.74 8.01
CA PRO A 19 -7.34 9.59 8.61
C PRO A 19 -7.68 9.87 10.09
N ALA A 20 -8.78 9.29 10.57
CA ALA A 20 -9.19 9.43 11.96
C ALA A 20 -8.10 8.92 12.92
N GLN A 21 -7.77 9.72 13.94
CA GLN A 21 -6.70 9.42 14.88
C GLN A 21 -7.23 8.90 16.22
N GLY A 22 -6.39 8.18 16.97
CA GLY A 22 -6.70 7.67 18.30
C GLY A 22 -7.70 6.51 18.31
N GLN A 23 -7.98 5.91 17.14
CA GLN A 23 -8.90 4.79 16.98
C GLN A 23 -8.44 3.88 15.84
N TRP A 24 -8.94 2.65 15.82
CA TRP A 24 -8.73 1.74 14.70
C TRP A 24 -9.61 2.13 13.53
N VAL A 25 -9.00 2.23 12.35
CA VAL A 25 -9.69 2.44 11.07
C VAL A 25 -9.40 1.24 10.18
N SER A 26 -10.44 0.64 9.61
CA SER A 26 -10.32 -0.45 8.64
C SER A 26 -10.43 0.11 7.23
N TYR A 27 -9.54 -0.34 6.35
CA TYR A 27 -9.57 -0.01 4.93
C TYR A 27 -9.66 -1.28 4.10
N ASP A 28 -10.69 -1.36 3.26
CA ASP A 28 -10.71 -2.27 2.13
C ASP A 28 -10.12 -1.52 0.94
N ILE A 29 -8.99 -2.00 0.42
CA ILE A 29 -8.24 -1.32 -0.64
C ILE A 29 -8.24 -2.20 -1.89
N PRO A 30 -9.13 -1.94 -2.86
CA PRO A 30 -9.17 -2.70 -4.10
C PRO A 30 -7.85 -2.60 -4.87
N LEU A 31 -7.30 -3.74 -5.30
CA LEU A 31 -6.12 -3.73 -6.18
C LEU A 31 -6.37 -3.00 -7.52
N SER A 32 -7.62 -2.84 -7.92
CA SER A 32 -8.03 -2.06 -9.10
C SER A 32 -7.71 -0.58 -8.96
N ASP A 33 -7.68 -0.04 -7.74
CA ASP A 33 -7.48 1.40 -7.50
C ASP A 33 -6.02 1.80 -7.77
N PHE A 34 -5.10 0.85 -7.66
CA PHE A 34 -3.70 1.00 -8.07
C PHE A 34 -3.58 0.95 -9.60
N THR A 35 -4.07 1.99 -10.29
CA THR A 35 -4.15 2.02 -11.77
C THR A 35 -2.78 1.95 -12.46
N GLY A 36 -1.72 2.40 -11.79
CA GLY A 36 -0.33 2.27 -12.26
C GLY A 36 0.32 0.92 -11.98
N LEU A 37 -0.29 0.08 -11.14
CA LEU A 37 0.16 -1.28 -10.86
C LEU A 37 -0.32 -2.21 -11.98
N THR A 38 0.32 -2.10 -13.15
CA THR A 38 -0.07 -2.82 -14.38
C THR A 38 0.27 -4.31 -14.32
N THR A 39 1.16 -4.74 -13.43
CA THR A 39 1.49 -6.14 -13.13
C THR A 39 1.06 -6.47 -11.69
N ARG A 40 0.26 -7.53 -11.51
CA ARG A 40 -0.30 -7.92 -10.19
C ARG A 40 -0.14 -9.40 -9.82
N ALA A 41 0.44 -10.20 -10.70
CA ALA A 41 0.63 -11.64 -10.48
C ALA A 41 1.64 -11.94 -9.37
N HIS A 42 2.59 -11.05 -9.14
CA HIS A 42 3.64 -11.16 -8.15
C HIS A 42 3.82 -9.81 -7.46
N VAL A 43 3.36 -9.68 -6.21
CA VAL A 43 3.56 -8.48 -5.41
C VAL A 43 4.84 -8.64 -4.60
N SER A 44 5.79 -7.72 -4.79
CA SER A 44 7.10 -7.76 -4.14
C SER A 44 7.11 -7.04 -2.78
N GLN A 45 6.41 -5.91 -2.66
CA GLN A 45 6.45 -5.05 -1.47
C GLN A 45 5.14 -4.27 -1.26
N TYR A 46 4.88 -3.94 0.02
CA TYR A 46 3.97 -2.88 0.45
C TYR A 46 4.72 -1.79 1.19
N ILE A 47 4.41 -0.52 0.90
CA ILE A 47 5.06 0.64 1.50
C ILE A 47 3.99 1.51 2.17
N LEU A 48 4.22 1.85 3.44
CA LEU A 48 3.39 2.80 4.18
C LEU A 48 4.13 4.13 4.23
N VAL A 49 3.56 5.15 3.59
CA VAL A 49 4.15 6.48 3.51
C VAL A 49 3.39 7.43 4.43
N GLY A 50 4.08 7.97 5.44
CA GLY A 50 3.53 9.00 6.31
C GLY A 50 4.03 10.40 5.92
N GLN A 51 3.14 11.39 5.95
CA GLN A 51 3.46 12.81 5.74
C GLN A 51 3.02 13.65 6.95
N PRO A 52 3.86 14.58 7.45
CA PRO A 52 5.20 14.91 6.97
C PRO A 52 6.24 13.83 7.31
N THR A 53 7.24 13.65 6.44
CA THR A 53 8.26 12.60 6.58
C THR A 53 8.95 12.66 7.95
N GLY A 54 9.06 11.51 8.62
CA GLY A 54 9.76 11.37 9.91
C GLY A 54 8.96 11.81 11.14
N ALA A 55 7.70 12.23 10.98
CA ALA A 55 6.87 12.74 12.08
C ALA A 55 5.60 11.89 12.32
N ASN A 56 5.60 10.62 11.94
CA ASN A 56 4.41 9.75 12.02
C ASN A 56 4.72 8.45 12.76
N THR A 57 3.79 8.02 13.61
CA THR A 57 3.73 6.67 14.16
C THR A 57 2.43 6.04 13.70
N VAL A 58 2.51 4.86 13.08
CA VAL A 58 1.35 4.09 12.61
C VAL A 58 1.39 2.70 13.22
N TYR A 59 0.26 2.24 13.73
CA TYR A 59 0.04 0.86 14.15
C TYR A 59 -0.82 0.18 13.11
N VAL A 60 -0.44 -1.03 12.71
CA VAL A 60 -1.10 -1.79 11.65
C VAL A 60 -1.36 -3.19 12.17
N ASP A 61 -2.58 -3.69 11.93
CA ASP A 61 -2.98 -5.04 12.27
C ASP A 61 -3.94 -5.57 11.20
N ASN A 62 -4.09 -6.89 11.13
CA ASN A 62 -5.02 -7.58 10.22
C ASN A 62 -4.80 -7.22 8.74
N VAL A 63 -3.54 -7.28 8.28
CA VAL A 63 -3.20 -7.11 6.86
C VAL A 63 -3.33 -8.44 6.14
N TYR A 64 -4.29 -8.54 5.23
CA TYR A 64 -4.52 -9.73 4.41
C TYR A 64 -5.15 -9.36 3.07
N PHE A 65 -4.97 -10.22 2.07
CA PHE A 65 -5.78 -10.18 0.86
C PHE A 65 -7.12 -10.87 1.10
N HIS A 66 -8.19 -10.35 0.52
CA HIS A 66 -9.52 -10.95 0.55
C HIS A 66 -10.29 -10.70 -0.74
N ASN A 67 -11.38 -11.45 -0.92
CA ASN A 67 -12.35 -11.35 -2.01
C ASN A 67 -13.69 -10.81 -1.50
#